data_AF-A0A2V9XBC6-F1
#
_entry.id   AF-A0A2V9XBC6-F1
#
_cell.length_a   1.000
_cell.length_b   1.000
_cell.length_c   1.000
_cell.angle_alpha   90.00
_cell.angle_beta   90.00
_cell.angle_gamma   90.00
#
_symmetry.space_group_name_H-M   'P 1'
#
loop_
_entity.id
_entity.type
_entity.pdbx_description
1 polymer ?
#
loop_
_entity_poly.entity_id
_entity_poly.type
_entity_poly.pdbx_seq_one_letter_code
_entity_poly.pdbx_strand_id
1 'polypeptide(L)'
;MEVAIDTSTGQVTVNYTDEDKEKVATDRLELPPDVANGMLFTLLKNIRSDGPPTTFSMVSATPKPRLVRLAVNPQGEEPFTIGGSKRKAMHYVLKVEIGGVAGVVAPIVRKQPPDIHVWILGGEAPAFVKSEGPLYLGGPIWRIELVSPVWP
;
A
#
# COMPACT_ATOMS: atom_id res chain seq x y z
N MET A 1 12.92 -10.79 -3.06
CA MET A 1 11.98 -11.41 -2.10
C MET A 1 10.65 -11.56 -2.80
N GLU A 2 10.03 -12.72 -2.67
CA GLU A 2 8.74 -13.08 -3.25
C GLU A 2 7.83 -13.59 -2.14
N VAL A 3 6.52 -13.37 -2.25
CA VAL A 3 5.53 -13.86 -1.31
C VAL A 3 4.36 -14.52 -2.04
N ALA A 4 3.98 -15.70 -1.59
CA ALA A 4 2.75 -16.38 -1.97
C ALA A 4 1.81 -16.39 -0.77
N ILE A 5 0.54 -16.04 -0.99
CA ILE A 5 -0.49 -15.96 0.04
C ILE A 5 -1.67 -16.81 -0.41
N ASP A 6 -1.95 -17.90 0.29
CA ASP A 6 -3.18 -18.66 0.15
C ASP A 6 -4.19 -18.13 1.18
N THR A 7 -5.12 -17.31 0.68
CA THR A 7 -6.17 -16.69 1.50
C THR A 7 -7.19 -17.68 2.04
N SER A 8 -7.33 -18.86 1.43
CA SER A 8 -8.29 -19.89 1.85
C SER A 8 -7.80 -20.68 3.06
N THR A 9 -6.50 -20.93 3.15
CA THR A 9 -5.88 -21.71 4.23
C THR A 9 -5.17 -20.85 5.28
N GLY A 10 -4.83 -19.61 4.92
CA GLY A 10 -3.98 -18.72 5.72
C GLY A 10 -2.48 -18.97 5.52
N GLN A 11 -2.09 -19.86 4.62
CA GLN A 11 -0.68 -20.18 4.39
C GLN A 11 0.02 -19.03 3.67
N VAL A 12 1.17 -18.61 4.20
CA VAL A 12 2.04 -17.61 3.59
C VAL A 12 3.43 -18.18 3.42
N THR A 13 3.92 -18.18 2.20
CA THR A 13 5.28 -18.62 1.85
C THR A 13 6.09 -17.43 1.36
N VAL A 14 7.30 -17.26 1.89
CA VAL A 14 8.20 -16.16 1.56
C VAL A 14 9.52 -16.73 1.06
N ASN A 15 9.88 -16.42 -0.18
CA ASN A 15 11.20 -16.70 -0.75
C ASN A 15 12.08 -15.45 -0.60
N TYR A 16 13.24 -15.60 0.02
CA TYR A 16 14.15 -14.49 0.28
C TYR A 16 15.62 -14.92 0.20
N THR A 17 16.51 -13.95 0.02
CA THR A 17 17.96 -14.17 0.01
C THR A 17 18.55 -13.69 1.33
N ASP A 18 19.40 -14.50 1.93
CA ASP A 18 20.11 -14.19 3.17
C ASP A 18 21.51 -14.81 3.11
N GLU A 19 22.54 -14.01 3.36
CA GLU A 19 23.95 -14.38 3.17
C GLU A 19 24.21 -15.06 1.81
N ASP A 20 23.72 -14.44 0.72
CA ASP A 20 23.79 -14.91 -0.67
C ASP A 20 23.17 -16.30 -0.93
N LYS A 21 22.35 -16.79 0.00
CA LYS A 21 21.62 -18.06 -0.14
C LYS A 21 20.12 -17.81 -0.22
N GLU A 22 19.48 -18.50 -1.16
CA GLU A 22 18.02 -18.54 -1.21
C GLU A 22 17.48 -19.36 -0.02
N LYS A 23 16.46 -18.82 0.64
CA LYS A 23 15.76 -19.41 1.76
C LYS A 23 14.26 -19.29 1.55
N VAL A 24 13.54 -20.25 2.12
CA VAL A 24 12.08 -20.30 2.12
C VAL A 24 11.61 -20.32 3.56
N ALA A 25 10.70 -19.41 3.90
CA ALA A 25 9.96 -19.43 5.17
C ALA A 25 8.48 -19.65 4.88
N THR A 26 7.82 -20.48 5.67
CA THR A 26 6.37 -20.67 5.60
C THR A 26 5.77 -20.46 6.97
N ASP A 27 4.68 -19.70 7.03
CA ASP A 27 3.91 -19.46 8.24
C ASP A 27 2.41 -19.57 7.92
N ARG A 28 1.58 -19.66 8.96
CA ARG A 28 0.14 -19.63 8.84
C ARG A 28 -0.42 -18.45 9.63
N LEU A 29 -1.12 -17.56 8.95
CA LEU A 29 -1.76 -16.39 9.53
C LEU A 29 -3.28 -16.56 9.54
N GLU A 30 -3.93 -15.98 10.54
CA GLU A 30 -5.38 -15.74 10.47
C GLU A 30 -5.62 -14.56 9.52
N LEU A 31 -6.06 -14.87 8.30
CA LEU A 31 -6.27 -13.88 7.25
C LEU A 31 -7.74 -13.45 7.22
N PRO A 32 -8.06 -12.17 7.51
CA PRO A 32 -9.42 -11.67 7.34
C PRO A 32 -9.80 -11.58 5.85
N PRO A 33 -11.11 -11.52 5.52
CA PRO A 33 -11.57 -11.42 4.14
C PRO A 33 -11.11 -10.16 3.39
N ASP A 34 -10.61 -9.14 4.09
CA ASP A 34 -10.18 -7.86 3.54
C ASP A 34 -8.67 -7.79 3.25
N VAL A 35 -7.94 -8.92 3.27
CA VAL A 35 -6.54 -8.98 2.84
C VAL A 35 -6.42 -8.64 1.36
N ALA A 36 -5.70 -7.56 1.04
CA ALA A 36 -5.71 -6.96 -0.29
C ALA A 36 -4.30 -6.69 -0.87
N ASN A 37 -3.33 -7.56 -0.58
CA ASN A 37 -1.99 -7.51 -1.20
C ASN A 37 -2.09 -7.38 -2.73
N GLY A 38 -1.34 -6.43 -3.31
CA GLY A 38 -1.33 -6.19 -4.76
C GLY A 38 -2.55 -5.45 -5.32
N MET A 39 -3.61 -5.23 -4.52
CA MET A 39 -4.86 -4.60 -4.98
C MET A 39 -4.95 -3.10 -4.66
N LEU A 40 -3.89 -2.51 -4.09
CA LEU A 40 -3.85 -1.13 -3.62
C LEU A 40 -4.45 -0.13 -4.62
N PHE A 41 -3.90 -0.04 -5.83
CA PHE A 41 -4.35 0.95 -6.81
C PHE A 41 -5.76 0.67 -7.34
N THR A 42 -6.22 -0.58 -7.30
CA THR A 42 -7.58 -0.95 -7.65
C THR A 42 -8.56 -0.50 -6.56
N LEU A 43 -8.22 -0.71 -5.29
CA LEU A 43 -9.07 -0.28 -4.17
C LEU A 43 -9.23 1.24 -4.12
N LEU A 44 -8.14 2.00 -4.29
CA LEU A 44 -8.19 3.47 -4.22
C LEU A 44 -9.10 4.10 -5.28
N LYS A 45 -9.27 3.45 -6.44
CA LYS A 45 -10.22 3.87 -7.48
C LYS A 45 -11.69 3.76 -7.06
N ASN A 46 -11.98 3.02 -6.00
CA ASN A 46 -13.34 2.72 -5.53
C ASN A 46 -13.63 3.36 -4.16
N ILE A 47 -12.73 4.18 -3.63
CA ILE A 47 -12.93 4.88 -2.36
C ILE A 47 -13.55 6.23 -2.61
N ARG A 48 -14.71 6.46 -1.99
CA ARG A 48 -15.34 7.77 -1.94
C ARG A 48 -14.50 8.74 -1.10
N SER A 49 -14.16 9.89 -1.68
CA SER A 49 -13.40 10.93 -0.97
C SER A 49 -14.18 11.59 0.17
N ASP A 50 -15.51 11.50 0.15
CA ASP A 50 -16.43 12.00 1.19
C ASP A 50 -16.93 10.88 2.12
N GLY A 51 -16.36 9.67 2.01
CA GLY A 51 -16.76 8.50 2.76
C GLY A 51 -16.10 8.39 4.14
N PRO A 52 -16.52 7.41 4.96
CA PRO A 52 -15.83 7.09 6.20
C PRO A 52 -14.38 6.65 5.95
N PRO A 53 -13.49 6.77 6.95
CA PRO A 53 -12.13 6.27 6.87
C PRO A 53 -12.10 4.82 6.39
N THR A 54 -11.33 4.56 5.33
CA THR A 54 -11.20 3.23 4.75
C THR A 54 -9.92 2.58 5.24
N THR A 55 -10.02 1.33 5.69
CA THR A 55 -8.87 0.50 6.03
C THR A 55 -8.99 -0.87 5.41
N PHE A 56 -7.87 -1.49 5.08
CA PHE A 56 -7.84 -2.89 4.66
C PHE A 56 -6.61 -3.59 5.21
N SER A 57 -6.64 -4.92 5.25
CA SER A 57 -5.56 -5.75 5.74
C SER A 57 -4.54 -6.06 4.63
N MET A 58 -3.28 -6.26 5.02
CA MET A 58 -2.21 -6.70 4.12
C MET A 58 -1.22 -7.59 4.86
N VAL A 59 -0.68 -8.59 4.18
CA VAL A 59 0.46 -9.36 4.67
C VAL A 59 1.75 -8.60 4.33
N SER A 60 2.50 -8.22 5.35
CA SER A 60 3.86 -7.72 5.21
C SER A 60 4.80 -8.89 4.88
N ALA A 61 5.43 -8.81 3.71
CA ALA A 61 6.38 -9.81 3.25
C ALA A 61 7.73 -9.59 3.95
N THR A 62 8.02 -10.43 4.94
CA THR A 62 9.34 -10.54 5.59
C THR A 62 9.58 -12.02 5.90
N PRO A 63 10.80 -12.46 6.26
CA PRO A 63 11.04 -13.86 6.65
C PRO A 63 10.12 -14.37 7.77
N LYS A 64 9.55 -13.46 8.58
CA LYS A 64 8.45 -13.75 9.51
C LYS A 64 7.23 -12.91 9.10
N PRO A 65 6.39 -13.37 8.18
CA PRO A 65 5.29 -12.58 7.64
C PRO A 65 4.31 -12.18 8.75
N ARG A 66 3.68 -11.02 8.58
CA ARG A 66 2.72 -10.50 9.57
C ARG A 66 1.55 -9.83 8.88
N LEU A 67 0.37 -9.96 9.46
CA LEU A 67 -0.78 -9.14 9.09
C LEU A 67 -0.55 -7.72 9.62
N VAL A 68 -0.79 -6.72 8.76
CA VAL A 68 -0.79 -5.29 9.10
C VAL A 68 -2.06 -4.65 8.54
N ARG A 69 -2.43 -3.49 9.07
CA ARG A 69 -3.54 -2.71 8.53
C ARG A 69 -3.02 -1.53 7.75
N LEU A 70 -3.62 -1.22 6.60
CA LEU A 70 -3.38 0.03 5.88
C LEU A 70 -4.56 0.97 6.11
N ALA A 71 -4.28 2.14 6.67
CA ALA A 71 -5.24 3.23 6.78
C ALA A 71 -5.13 4.16 5.57
N VAL A 72 -6.24 4.41 4.88
CA VAL A 72 -6.32 5.29 3.71
C VAL A 72 -6.90 6.63 4.13
N ASN A 73 -6.14 7.71 3.88
CA ASN A 73 -6.54 9.07 4.24
C ASN A 73 -6.59 9.96 3.00
N PRO A 74 -7.77 10.39 2.52
CA PRO A 74 -7.86 11.39 1.46
C PRO A 74 -7.34 12.74 1.97
N GLN A 75 -6.50 13.39 1.17
CA GLN A 75 -5.90 14.71 1.48
C GLN A 75 -6.55 15.85 0.69
N GLY A 76 -7.35 15.53 -0.32
CA GLY A 76 -7.99 16.49 -1.20
C GLY A 76 -7.55 16.34 -2.66
N GLU A 77 -8.09 17.20 -3.52
CA GLU A 77 -7.79 17.20 -4.95
C GLU A 77 -6.60 18.10 -5.28
N GLU A 78 -5.66 17.57 -6.07
CA GLU A 78 -4.52 18.31 -6.61
C GLU A 78 -4.63 18.49 -8.13
N PRO A 79 -4.32 19.68 -8.67
CA PRO A 79 -4.41 19.93 -10.10
C PRO A 79 -3.24 19.32 -10.88
N PHE A 80 -3.52 18.86 -12.10
CA PHE A 80 -2.51 18.51 -13.09
C PHE A 80 -3.02 18.85 -14.51
N THR A 81 -2.13 18.84 -15.50
CA THR A 81 -2.49 19.03 -16.91
C THR A 81 -2.14 17.79 -17.72
N ILE A 82 -3.03 17.38 -18.63
CA ILE A 82 -2.77 16.31 -19.61
C ILE A 82 -3.33 16.71 -20.97
N GLY A 83 -2.51 16.65 -22.03
CA GLY A 83 -2.92 17.06 -23.37
C GLY A 83 -3.50 18.49 -23.44
N GLY A 84 -2.93 19.43 -22.68
CA GLY A 84 -3.39 20.82 -22.59
C GLY A 84 -4.67 21.03 -21.75
N SER A 85 -5.28 19.96 -21.24
CA SER A 85 -6.48 20.04 -20.40
C SER A 85 -6.15 19.97 -18.92
N LYS A 86 -6.68 20.91 -18.13
CA LYS A 86 -6.59 20.86 -16.66
C LYS A 86 -7.51 19.76 -16.12
N ARG A 87 -7.01 19.02 -15.16
CA ARG A 87 -7.69 17.95 -14.42
C ARG A 87 -7.28 18.03 -12.95
N LYS A 88 -7.92 17.23 -12.13
CA LYS A 88 -7.59 17.07 -10.72
C LYS A 88 -7.52 15.59 -10.36
N ALA A 89 -6.62 15.24 -9.46
CA ALA A 89 -6.51 13.90 -8.89
C ALA A 89 -6.73 13.98 -7.38
N MET A 90 -7.48 13.03 -6.82
CA MET A 90 -7.56 12.85 -5.37
C MET A 90 -6.23 12.31 -4.88
N HIS A 91 -5.61 12.99 -3.92
CA HIS A 91 -4.42 12.54 -3.23
C HIS A 91 -4.80 11.71 -2.00
N TYR A 92 -4.37 10.46 -1.97
CA TYR A 92 -4.48 9.57 -0.83
C TYR A 92 -3.13 9.40 -0.15
N VAL A 93 -3.13 9.45 1.18
CA VAL A 93 -1.99 9.07 2.02
C VAL A 93 -2.33 7.79 2.78
N LEU A 94 -1.55 6.75 2.53
CA LEU A 94 -1.68 5.46 3.15
C LEU A 94 -0.64 5.27 4.23
N LYS A 95 -1.10 4.79 5.39
CA LYS A 95 -0.28 4.54 6.55
C LYS A 95 -0.35 3.06 6.92
N VAL A 96 0.81 2.42 7.03
CA VAL A 96 0.91 1.05 7.52
C VAL A 96 0.84 1.06 9.04
N GLU A 97 -0.27 0.60 9.59
CA GLU A 97 -0.46 0.38 11.02
C GLU A 97 0.10 -0.99 11.40
N ILE A 98 1.28 -1.00 12.03
CA ILE A 98 1.90 -2.21 12.58
C ILE A 98 1.29 -2.43 13.97
N GLY A 99 0.15 -3.10 14.04
CA GLY A 99 -0.58 -3.38 15.29
C GLY A 99 -0.98 -4.84 15.46
N GLY A 100 -0.85 -5.35 16.68
CA GLY A 100 -1.35 -6.64 17.19
C GLY A 100 -1.81 -6.46 18.64
N VAL A 101 -2.55 -7.43 19.19
CA VAL A 101 -3.45 -7.40 20.38
C VAL A 101 -2.87 -6.91 21.74
N ALA A 102 -1.73 -6.24 21.80
CA ALA A 102 -1.29 -5.52 23.01
C ALA A 102 -1.42 -4.01 22.76
N GLY A 103 -2.41 -3.40 23.39
CA GLY A 103 -2.43 -1.95 23.57
C GLY A 103 -1.09 -1.49 24.11
N VAL A 104 -0.59 -0.38 23.55
CA VAL A 104 0.65 0.30 23.91
C VAL A 104 1.93 -0.41 23.47
N VAL A 105 2.51 0.03 22.33
CA VAL A 105 3.96 0.20 22.24
C VAL A 105 4.25 1.44 21.39
N ALA A 106 5.07 2.34 21.95
CA ALA A 106 5.53 3.58 21.35
C ALA A 106 5.96 3.46 19.87
N PRO A 107 5.86 4.53 19.05
CA PRO A 107 6.45 4.53 17.73
C PRO A 107 7.94 4.37 17.92
N ILE A 108 8.48 3.18 17.61
CA ILE A 108 9.88 3.12 17.24
C ILE A 108 9.90 3.83 15.88
N VAL A 109 10.11 5.15 15.89
CA VAL A 109 10.08 6.02 14.69
C VAL A 109 10.97 5.47 13.58
N ARG A 110 12.02 4.69 13.93
CA ARG A 110 12.91 3.99 12.99
C ARG A 110 12.34 2.69 12.38
N LYS A 111 11.22 2.17 12.86
CA LYS A 111 10.57 0.93 12.37
C LYS A 111 9.24 1.21 11.67
N GLN A 112 8.72 2.43 11.76
CA GLN A 112 7.51 2.82 11.05
C GLN A 112 7.83 2.95 9.55
N PRO A 113 7.13 2.24 8.66
CA PRO A 113 7.28 2.43 7.23
C PRO A 113 6.91 3.87 6.85
N PRO A 114 7.59 4.47 5.87
CA PRO A 114 7.17 5.72 5.29
C PRO A 114 5.73 5.67 4.78
N ASP A 115 5.06 6.81 4.80
CA ASP A 115 3.74 6.96 4.20
C ASP A 115 3.81 6.69 2.69
N ILE A 116 2.74 6.11 2.14
CA ILE A 116 2.59 5.87 0.70
C ILE A 116 1.59 6.89 0.17
N HIS A 117 2.01 7.71 -0.77
CA HIS A 117 1.19 8.71 -1.42
C HIS A 117 0.71 8.17 -2.77
N VAL A 118 -0.57 8.34 -3.09
CA VAL A 118 -1.14 7.91 -4.37
C VAL A 118 -2.12 8.96 -4.89
N TRP A 119 -2.04 9.27 -6.18
CA TRP A 119 -2.93 10.19 -6.86
C TRP A 119 -3.80 9.43 -7.85
N ILE A 120 -5.11 9.54 -7.68
CA ILE A 120 -6.11 8.90 -8.53
C ILE A 120 -6.96 9.99 -9.20
N LEU A 121 -6.99 9.99 -10.53
CA LEU A 121 -7.99 10.74 -11.29
C LEU A 121 -9.35 10.07 -11.05
N GLY A 122 -10.31 10.82 -10.49
CA GLY A 122 -11.68 10.34 -10.29
C GLY A 122 -12.54 10.42 -11.56
N GLY A 123 -13.85 10.22 -11.40
CA GLY A 123 -14.83 10.23 -12.48
C GLY A 123 -15.41 8.84 -12.78
N GLU A 124 -16.07 8.68 -13.93
CA GLU A 124 -16.70 7.42 -14.33
C GLU A 124 -15.69 6.29 -14.57
N ALA A 125 -14.48 6.63 -15.03
CA ALA A 125 -13.38 5.70 -15.22
C ALA A 125 -12.14 6.14 -14.42
N PRO A 126 -12.06 5.84 -13.11
CA PRO A 126 -10.95 6.27 -12.28
C PRO A 126 -9.61 5.68 -12.72
N ALA A 127 -8.56 6.50 -12.71
CA ALA A 127 -7.24 6.15 -13.24
C ALA A 127 -6.12 6.48 -12.25
N PHE A 128 -5.10 5.62 -12.20
CA PHE A 128 -3.85 5.91 -11.51
C PHE A 128 -3.11 7.04 -12.24
N VAL A 129 -2.53 7.98 -11.50
CA VAL A 129 -1.74 9.09 -12.07
C VAL A 129 -0.29 9.04 -11.58
N LYS A 130 -0.10 8.93 -10.26
CA LYS A 130 1.21 8.94 -9.60
C LYS A 130 1.15 8.18 -8.27
N SER A 131 2.29 7.65 -7.83
CA SER A 131 2.52 7.25 -6.44
C SER A 131 3.94 7.57 -5.98
N GLU A 132 4.08 7.83 -4.69
CA GLU A 132 5.38 7.99 -4.01
C GLU A 132 5.40 7.13 -2.75
N GLY A 133 6.38 6.24 -2.63
CA GLY A 133 6.49 5.37 -1.47
C GLY A 133 7.47 4.21 -1.67
N PRO A 134 7.71 3.42 -0.62
CA PRO A 134 8.50 2.20 -0.74
C PRO A 134 7.71 1.10 -1.47
N LEU A 135 8.39 0.30 -2.30
CA LEU A 135 7.82 -0.91 -2.93
C LEU A 135 8.05 -2.18 -2.10
N TYR A 136 8.96 -2.11 -1.13
CA TYR A 136 9.27 -3.18 -0.19
C TYR A 136 9.80 -2.58 1.12
N LEU A 137 9.72 -3.35 2.21
CA LEU A 137 10.14 -2.89 3.53
C LEU A 137 11.64 -2.53 3.54
N GLY A 138 11.95 -1.32 4.03
CA GLY A 138 13.33 -0.81 4.08
C GLY A 138 13.91 -0.38 2.72
N GLY A 139 13.12 -0.47 1.64
CA GLY A 139 13.51 0.05 0.34
C GLY A 139 13.48 1.58 0.27
N PRO A 140 14.06 2.16 -0.80
CA PRO A 140 13.99 3.60 -1.01
C PRO A 140 12.57 4.03 -1.37
N ILE A 141 12.33 5.34 -1.29
CA ILE A 141 11.10 5.94 -1.83
C ILE A 141 11.21 6.00 -3.34
N TRP A 142 10.26 5.37 -4.02
CA TRP A 142 10.12 5.42 -5.47
C TRP A 142 9.03 6.40 -5.83
N ARG A 143 9.25 7.17 -6.91
CA ARG A 143 8.17 7.86 -7.62
C ARG A 143 7.84 7.05 -8.88
N ILE A 144 6.57 6.68 -9.02
CA ILE A 144 6.03 6.05 -10.22
C ILE A 144 4.93 6.97 -10.73
N GLU A 145 5.01 7.42 -11.97
CA GLU A 145 4.01 8.30 -12.56
C GLU A 145 3.81 8.02 -14.05
N LEU A 146 2.64 8.39 -14.56
CA LEU A 146 2.40 8.42 -15.99
C LEU A 146 3.25 9.52 -16.63
N VAL A 147 3.73 9.29 -17.85
CA VAL A 147 4.62 10.24 -18.56
C VAL A 147 3.89 11.52 -18.99
N SER A 148 2.59 11.45 -19.26
CA SER A 148 1.82 12.55 -19.86
C SER A 148 1.30 13.62 -18.88
N PRO A 149 0.83 13.29 -17.66
CA PRO A 149 0.45 14.29 -16.66
C PRO A 149 1.61 15.22 -16.26
N VAL A 150 1.35 16.52 -16.23
CA VAL A 150 2.28 17.55 -15.75
C VAL A 150 1.69 18.21 -14.50
N TRP A 151 2.47 18.25 -13.43
CA TRP A 151 2.12 18.85 -12.14
C TRP A 151 2.70 20.28 -12.03
N PRO A 152 2.07 21.20 -11.27
CA PRO A 152 2.61 22.54 -11.01
C PRO A 152 3.97 22.55 -10.31
#